data_AF-A0A645H6Y0-F1
#
_entry.id   AF-A0A645H6Y0-F1
#
_cell.length_a   1.000
_cell.length_b   1.000
_cell.length_c   1.000
_cell.angle_alpha   90.00
_cell.angle_beta   90.00
_cell.angle_gamma   90.00
#
_symmetry.space_group_name_H-M   'P 1'
#
loop_
_entity.id
_entity.type
_entity.pdbx_description
1 polymer ?
#
loop_
_entity_poly.entity_id
_entity_poly.type
_entity_poly.pdbx_seq_one_letter_code
_entity_poly.pdbx_strand_id
1 'polypeptide(L)'
;MAAQPSMDIPSVFYDWYHYNHGQGDSSYKVKGSYRAAAVATSAFLNQKGSYALFLSNARDSGQRITIPLSIKALRLPDEDRTLSLTHGFGGEVLTHDDLGMLRRDEQREITLTLQPHTLYMLEIK
;
A
#
# COMPACT_ATOMS: atom_id res chain seq x y z
N MET A 1 -1.69 9.27 11.33
CA MET A 1 -1.23 8.28 10.33
C MET A 1 0.19 7.89 10.69
N ALA A 2 0.54 6.60 10.55
CA ALA A 2 1.90 6.13 10.85
C ALA A 2 2.87 6.52 9.72
N ALA A 3 4.17 6.51 10.02
CA ALA A 3 5.20 6.76 9.01
C ALA A 3 5.18 5.63 7.98
N GLN A 4 5.23 5.98 6.69
CA GLN A 4 5.32 5.00 5.61
C GLN A 4 6.79 4.84 5.19
N PRO A 5 7.23 3.63 4.80
CA PRO A 5 8.54 3.46 4.21
C PRO A 5 8.63 4.24 2.89
N SER A 6 9.82 4.79 2.61
CA SER A 6 10.06 5.44 1.32
C SER A 6 10.16 4.36 0.24
N MET A 7 9.14 4.27 -0.60
CA MET A 7 9.05 3.28 -1.68
C MET A 7 9.18 3.99 -3.03
N ASP A 8 9.93 3.40 -3.95
CA ASP A 8 9.93 3.83 -5.35
C ASP A 8 8.69 3.24 -6.05
N ILE A 9 7.58 3.99 -6.00
CA ILE A 9 6.31 3.59 -6.62
C ILE A 9 6.18 4.36 -7.94
N PRO A 10 5.97 3.66 -9.08
CA PRO A 10 5.86 4.33 -10.36
C PRO A 10 4.66 5.27 -10.39
N SER A 11 4.86 6.44 -10.97
CA SER A 11 3.80 7.43 -11.15
C SER A 11 3.19 7.35 -12.54
N VAL A 12 1.87 7.21 -12.60
CA VAL A 12 1.06 6.88 -13.79
C VAL A 12 -0.06 7.90 -13.97
N PHE A 13 -0.60 7.99 -15.20
CA PHE A 13 -1.75 8.82 -15.50
C PHE A 13 -3.06 8.08 -15.19
N TYR A 14 -3.97 8.79 -14.54
CA TYR A 14 -5.35 8.39 -14.30
C TYR A 14 -6.28 9.37 -14.99
N ASP A 15 -7.27 8.83 -15.67
CA ASP A 15 -8.37 9.63 -16.20
C ASP A 15 -9.41 9.87 -15.11
N TRP A 16 -9.95 11.07 -15.08
CA TRP A 16 -11.08 11.40 -14.25
C TRP A 16 -12.17 12.01 -15.10
N TYR A 17 -13.40 11.75 -14.65
CA TYR A 17 -14.61 12.25 -15.26
C TYR A 17 -15.46 12.83 -14.14
N HIS A 18 -16.05 14.01 -14.36
CA HIS A 18 -17.14 14.46 -13.49
C HIS A 18 -18.34 13.55 -13.73
N TYR A 19 -18.62 12.64 -12.77
CA TYR A 19 -19.86 11.88 -12.72
C TYR A 19 -20.77 12.47 -11.62
N ASN A 20 -22.08 12.47 -11.86
CA ASN A 20 -23.13 13.10 -11.03
C ASN A 20 -23.27 14.63 -11.09
N HIS A 21 -23.27 15.21 -12.30
CA HIS A 21 -23.71 16.60 -12.50
C HIS A 21 -25.00 16.67 -13.33
N GLY A 22 -25.80 17.73 -13.14
CA GLY A 22 -26.95 17.99 -14.01
C GLY A 22 -26.51 18.33 -15.43
N GLN A 23 -27.21 17.83 -16.46
CA GLN A 23 -26.88 18.05 -17.88
C GLN A 23 -26.84 19.53 -18.29
N GLY A 24 -27.48 20.42 -17.52
CA GLY A 24 -27.46 21.87 -17.74
C GLY A 24 -26.21 22.59 -17.24
N ASP A 25 -25.30 21.91 -16.54
CA ASP A 25 -24.07 22.52 -16.04
C ASP A 25 -22.96 22.47 -17.09
N SER A 26 -22.25 23.58 -17.28
CA SER A 26 -21.08 23.69 -18.17
C SER A 26 -19.98 22.67 -17.87
N SER A 27 -19.91 22.16 -16.64
CA SER A 27 -18.92 21.19 -16.19
C SER A 27 -19.33 19.72 -16.40
N TYR A 28 -20.55 19.45 -16.92
CA TYR A 28 -21.12 18.10 -17.05
C TYR A 28 -20.26 17.12 -17.86
N LYS A 29 -19.43 17.62 -18.79
CA LYS A 29 -18.52 16.80 -19.61
C LYS A 29 -17.04 17.05 -19.31
N VAL A 30 -16.73 17.70 -18.19
CA VAL A 30 -15.34 17.95 -17.85
C VAL A 30 -14.69 16.63 -17.49
N LYS A 31 -13.58 16.40 -18.17
CA LYS A 31 -12.71 15.25 -18.01
C LYS A 31 -11.28 15.74 -18.12
N GLY A 32 -10.38 14.96 -17.57
CA GLY A 32 -8.97 15.21 -17.72
C GLY A 32 -8.18 14.01 -17.27
N SER A 33 -6.87 14.20 -17.22
CA SER A 33 -5.96 13.25 -16.64
C SER A 33 -5.14 13.93 -15.55
N TYR A 34 -4.71 13.15 -14.58
CA TYR A 34 -3.77 13.58 -13.56
C TYR A 34 -2.75 12.48 -13.30
N ARG A 35 -1.60 12.85 -12.77
CA ARG A 35 -0.54 11.92 -12.43
C ARG A 35 -0.61 11.58 -10.94
N ALA A 36 -0.60 10.30 -10.60
CA ALA A 36 -0.54 9.82 -9.22
C ALA A 36 0.25 8.51 -9.13
N ALA A 37 0.50 8.01 -7.93
CA ALA A 37 1.18 6.73 -7.73
C ALA A 37 0.35 5.56 -8.29
N ALA A 38 1.00 4.54 -8.86
CA ALA A 38 0.34 3.31 -9.33
C ALA A 38 -0.22 2.46 -8.18
N VAL A 39 0.38 2.59 -7.00
CA VAL A 39 -0.02 1.89 -5.77
C VAL A 39 -0.40 2.93 -4.74
N ALA A 40 -1.64 2.85 -4.25
CA ALA A 40 -2.10 3.64 -3.12
C ALA A 40 -1.61 2.99 -1.82
N THR A 41 -1.10 3.81 -0.89
CA THR A 41 -0.49 3.31 0.34
C THR A 41 -1.01 4.06 1.56
N SER A 42 -1.18 3.33 2.66
CA SER A 42 -1.57 3.90 3.95
C SER A 42 -0.98 3.08 5.07
N ALA A 43 -0.60 3.72 6.17
CA ALA A 43 0.00 3.03 7.31
C ALA A 43 -0.70 3.36 8.63
N PHE A 44 -0.79 2.32 9.47
CA PHE A 44 -1.38 2.37 10.79
C PHE A 44 -0.41 1.79 11.83
N LEU A 45 -0.38 2.40 13.01
CA LEU A 45 0.36 1.93 14.18
C LEU A 45 -0.64 1.82 15.32
N ASN A 46 -0.76 0.64 15.92
CA ASN A 46 -1.64 0.44 17.06
C ASN A 46 -0.97 0.88 18.38
N GLN A 47 -1.74 0.94 19.47
CA GLN A 47 -1.23 1.33 20.80
C GLN A 47 -0.24 0.31 21.39
N LYS A 48 -0.17 -0.91 20.85
CA LYS A 48 0.73 -1.98 21.29
C LYS A 48 2.05 -2.02 20.49
N GLY A 49 2.25 -1.08 19.55
CA GLY A 49 3.45 -1.00 18.73
C GLY A 49 3.43 -1.84 17.44
N SER A 50 2.34 -2.55 17.14
CA SER A 50 2.20 -3.26 15.86
C SER A 50 1.85 -2.30 14.73
N TYR A 51 2.50 -2.51 13.60
CA TYR A 51 2.40 -1.68 12.42
C TYR A 51 1.75 -2.43 11.25
N ALA A 52 0.91 -1.74 10.48
CA ALA A 52 0.32 -2.28 9.25
C ALA A 52 0.50 -1.27 8.11
N LEU A 53 1.02 -1.74 6.98
CA LEU A 53 1.10 -1.02 5.72
C LEU A 53 0.10 -1.63 4.74
N PHE A 54 -0.89 -0.85 4.33
CA PHE A 54 -1.84 -1.19 3.29
C PHE A 54 -1.30 -0.75 1.93
N LEU A 55 -1.41 -1.63 0.95
CA LEU A 55 -0.96 -1.42 -0.42
C LEU A 55 -2.10 -1.83 -1.35
N SER A 56 -2.55 -0.93 -2.22
CA SER A 56 -3.57 -1.24 -3.22
C SER A 56 -3.06 -0.86 -4.60
N ASN A 57 -2.94 -1.84 -5.49
CA ASN A 57 -2.61 -1.60 -6.88
C ASN A 57 -3.85 -1.10 -7.61
N ALA A 58 -3.84 0.15 -8.06
CA ALA A 58 -4.96 0.77 -8.76
C ALA A 58 -4.92 0.56 -10.29
N ARG A 59 -4.04 -0.34 -10.76
CA ARG A 59 -3.84 -0.63 -12.19
C ARG A 59 -4.45 -1.97 -12.59
N ASP A 60 -4.77 -2.08 -13.87
CA ASP A 60 -5.20 -3.33 -14.52
C ASP A 60 -4.05 -4.32 -14.74
N SER A 61 -2.80 -3.91 -14.52
CA SER A 61 -1.61 -4.74 -14.64
C SER A 61 -0.92 -4.90 -13.29
N GLY A 62 -0.24 -6.03 -13.09
CA GLY A 62 0.57 -6.27 -11.90
C GLY A 62 1.64 -5.19 -11.70
N GLN A 63 1.91 -4.83 -10.45
CA GLN A 63 2.94 -3.87 -10.07
C GLN A 63 3.97 -4.53 -9.17
N ARG A 64 5.25 -4.45 -9.55
CA ARG A 64 6.36 -4.90 -8.72
C ARG A 64 6.89 -3.72 -7.92
N ILE A 65 6.89 -3.83 -6.59
CA ILE A 65 7.39 -2.78 -5.69
C ILE A 65 8.43 -3.36 -4.73
N THR A 66 9.39 -2.52 -4.34
CA THR A 66 10.36 -2.82 -3.28
C THR A 66 10.08 -1.95 -2.07
N ILE A 67 10.01 -2.58 -0.90
CA ILE A 67 9.68 -1.94 0.37
C ILE A 67 10.90 -2.05 1.29
N PRO A 68 11.60 -0.94 1.58
CA PRO A 68 12.65 -0.93 2.58
C PRO A 68 12.03 -0.88 3.98
N LEU A 69 12.37 -1.85 4.83
CA LEU A 69 11.90 -1.98 6.20
C LEU A 69 13.07 -1.84 7.16
N SER A 70 12.85 -1.05 8.22
CA SER A 70 13.67 -1.08 9.43
C SER A 70 12.83 -0.58 10.61
N ILE A 71 13.09 -1.14 11.79
CA ILE A 71 12.43 -0.73 13.03
C ILE A 71 12.61 0.77 13.27
N LYS A 72 13.83 1.28 13.04
CA LYS A 72 14.18 2.70 13.21
C LYS A 72 13.45 3.63 12.23
N ALA A 73 13.43 3.32 10.94
CA ALA A 73 12.78 4.19 9.95
C ALA A 73 11.26 4.26 10.15
N LEU A 74 10.66 3.15 10.59
CA LEU A 74 9.23 3.06 10.88
C LEU A 74 8.86 3.56 12.30
N ARG A 75 9.86 3.94 13.11
CA ARG A 75 9.69 4.41 14.50
C ARG A 75 8.94 3.40 15.37
N LEU A 76 9.24 2.12 15.19
CA LEU A 76 8.67 1.04 15.99
C LEU A 76 9.51 0.83 17.26
N PRO A 77 8.96 0.23 18.33
CA PRO A 77 9.75 -0.14 19.49
C PRO A 77 10.91 -1.07 19.11
N ASP A 78 12.04 -0.90 19.80
CA ASP A 78 13.36 -1.47 19.46
C ASP A 78 13.49 -2.94 19.87
N GLU A 79 12.81 -3.81 19.12
CA GLU A 79 12.79 -5.27 19.31
C GLU A 79 12.61 -5.99 17.97
N ASP A 80 12.94 -7.28 17.94
CA ASP A 80 12.68 -8.13 16.77
C ASP A 80 11.17 -8.28 16.56
N ARG A 81 10.75 -8.23 15.30
CA ARG A 81 9.33 -8.30 14.92
C ARG A 81 9.07 -9.34 13.86
N THR A 82 7.87 -9.90 13.87
CA THR A 82 7.39 -10.79 12.81
C THR A 82 6.83 -9.98 11.65
N LEU A 83 7.03 -10.47 10.43
CA LEU A 83 6.56 -9.87 9.19
C LEU A 83 5.59 -10.82 8.51
N SER A 84 4.38 -10.36 8.22
CA SER A 84 3.40 -11.17 7.49
C SER A 84 2.66 -10.33 6.45
N LEU A 85 2.31 -10.97 5.33
CA LEU A 85 1.50 -10.35 4.28
C LEU A 85 0.13 -11.01 4.24
N THR A 86 -0.92 -10.22 4.42
CA THR A 86 -2.30 -10.67 4.22
C THR A 86 -2.84 -10.12 2.91
N HIS A 87 -3.55 -10.96 2.16
CA HIS A 87 -4.25 -10.59 0.92
C HIS A 87 -5.49 -11.46 0.69
N GLY A 88 -6.21 -11.22 -0.42
CA GLY A 88 -7.51 -11.87 -0.69
C GLY A 88 -8.72 -11.13 -0.08
N PHE A 89 -8.55 -9.88 0.36
CA PHE A 89 -9.64 -9.07 0.88
C PHE A 89 -10.79 -8.94 -0.13
N GLY A 90 -12.01 -9.19 0.34
CA GLY A 90 -13.22 -9.18 -0.52
C GLY A 90 -13.45 -10.46 -1.31
N GLY A 91 -12.53 -11.43 -1.25
CA GLY A 91 -12.74 -12.79 -1.76
C GLY A 91 -13.31 -13.76 -0.72
N GLU A 92 -13.39 -15.04 -1.09
CA GLU A 92 -13.88 -16.11 -0.20
C GLU A 92 -12.86 -16.50 0.88
N VAL A 93 -11.56 -16.35 0.60
CA VAL A 93 -10.47 -16.78 1.49
C VAL A 93 -9.43 -15.67 1.62
N LEU A 94 -9.06 -15.37 2.88
CA LEU A 94 -7.91 -14.54 3.21
C LEU A 94 -6.65 -15.41 3.28
N THR A 95 -5.62 -15.02 2.54
CA THR A 95 -4.31 -15.69 2.55
C THR A 95 -3.33 -14.91 3.42
N HIS A 96 -2.49 -15.63 4.17
CA HIS A 96 -1.49 -15.08 5.07
C HIS A 96 -0.14 -15.73 4.75
N ASP A 97 0.80 -14.91 4.27
CA ASP A 97 2.17 -15.33 3.96
C ASP A 97 3.11 -14.88 5.08
N ASP A 98 3.86 -15.83 5.64
CA ASP A 98 4.94 -15.54 6.58
C ASP A 98 6.18 -15.04 5.81
N LEU A 99 6.61 -13.82 6.11
CA LEU A 99 7.79 -13.20 5.51
C LEU A 99 9.02 -13.28 6.43
N GLY A 100 8.91 -13.97 7.56
CA GLY A 100 9.94 -14.17 8.55
C GLY A 100 10.01 -13.04 9.57
N MET A 101 11.21 -12.80 10.11
CA MET A 101 11.44 -11.75 11.09
C MET A 101 12.12 -10.52 10.48
N LEU A 102 11.82 -9.36 11.05
CA LEU A 102 12.57 -8.11 10.95
C LEU A 102 13.40 -7.94 12.22
N ARG A 103 14.72 -8.07 12.11
CA ARG A 103 15.63 -7.88 13.25
C ARG A 103 15.76 -6.41 13.63
N ARG A 104 15.91 -6.12 14.92
CA ARG A 104 15.95 -4.74 15.45
C ARG A 104 16.96 -3.81 14.74
N ASP A 105 18.13 -4.35 14.40
CA ASP A 105 19.26 -3.61 13.84
C ASP A 105 19.38 -3.74 12.31
N GLU A 106 18.45 -4.46 11.67
CA GLU A 106 18.55 -4.72 10.22
C GLU A 106 17.76 -3.72 9.38
N GLN A 107 18.26 -3.52 8.17
CA GLN A 107 17.50 -2.95 7.07
C GLN A 107 17.25 -4.06 6.06
N ARG A 108 15.97 -4.36 5.83
CA ARG A 108 15.55 -5.43 4.95
C ARG A 108 14.70 -4.87 3.82
N GLU A 109 15.00 -5.28 2.60
CA GLU A 109 14.14 -4.99 1.45
C GLU A 109 13.25 -6.18 1.14
N ILE A 110 11.96 -5.92 0.92
CA ILE A 110 10.99 -6.92 0.47
C ILE A 110 10.46 -6.49 -0.88
N THR A 111 10.53 -7.37 -1.87
CA THR A 111 9.93 -7.14 -3.17
C THR A 111 8.62 -7.91 -3.29
N LEU A 112 7.53 -7.19 -3.57
CA LEU A 112 6.19 -7.75 -3.77
C LEU A 112 5.74 -7.56 -5.21
N THR A 113 4.98 -8.51 -5.73
CA THR A 113 4.23 -8.36 -6.99
C THR A 113 2.75 -8.25 -6.66
N LEU A 114 2.23 -7.02 -6.71
CA LEU A 114 0.85 -6.71 -6.40
C LEU A 114 -0.04 -6.98 -7.61
N GLN A 115 -1.04 -7.84 -7.44
CA GLN A 115 -2.01 -8.14 -8.49
C GLN A 115 -2.91 -6.92 -8.78
N PRO A 116 -3.49 -6.82 -9.99
CA PRO A 116 -4.42 -5.76 -10.35
C PRO A 116 -5.56 -5.59 -9.34
N HIS A 117 -5.91 -4.35 -9.00
CA HIS A 117 -7.06 -4.00 -8.15
C HIS A 117 -7.14 -4.74 -6.80
N THR A 118 -6.01 -5.21 -6.30
CA THR A 118 -5.95 -6.06 -5.11
C THR A 118 -5.40 -5.27 -3.92
N LEU A 119 -6.00 -5.47 -2.74
CA LEU A 119 -5.53 -4.94 -1.47
C LEU A 119 -4.61 -5.95 -0.77
N TYR A 120 -3.50 -5.44 -0.25
CA TYR A 120 -2.53 -6.17 0.57
C TYR A 120 -2.34 -5.43 1.89
N MET A 121 -2.06 -6.18 2.95
CA MET A 121 -1.69 -5.66 4.26
C MET A 121 -0.38 -6.32 4.70
N LEU A 122 0.70 -5.55 4.74
CA LEU A 122 1.95 -5.96 5.36
C LEU A 122 1.89 -5.61 6.85
N GLU A 123 1.84 -6.61 7.71
CA GLU A 123 1.88 -6.45 9.16
C GLU A 123 3.29 -6.67 9.71
N ILE A 124 3.66 -5.85 10.69
CA ILE A 124 4.90 -5.92 11.45
C ILE A 124 4.52 -5.93 12.93
N LYS A 125 4.71 -7.07 13.59
CA LYS A 125 4.26 -7.32 14.97
C LYS A 125 5.42 -7.60 15.88
#